data_AF-A0A1A8DXA2-F1
#
_entry.id   AF-A0A1A8DXA2-F1
#
_cell.length_a   1.000
_cell.length_b   1.000
_cell.length_c   1.000
_cell.angle_alpha   90.00
_cell.angle_beta   90.00
_cell.angle_gamma   90.00
#
_symmetry.space_group_name_H-M   'P 1'
#
loop_
_entity.id
_entity.type
_entity.pdbx_description
1 polymer ?
#
loop_
_entity_poly.entity_id
_entity_poly.type
_entity_poly.pdbx_seq_one_letter_code
_entity_poly.pdbx_strand_id
1 'polypeptide(L)'
;AVQSDGWSWFLPLAAGVSLFKCLFINAYRSTDFEVHRNWLAITHSLPVSSWYHENTSEWTLDYPPLFAWFEFGLSKVAQHFDKNMLLVENLNYASPETVMFQRLSVIFTDLVFIFAVRECSRCVQVQKVSRDILDQPSFVLSVLLLWNFGLFVVDHIHFQYNGFLFGFLLLSVAKHLQSEHLQGALLFSILLNLKHIYLYVAPAYGVYLLRGYCFTQDVKDGSIGWRSFSLLRLLVLGGIVVSVFTLSFGPFLVMGQLPQVLSRLFPFKRGLCHAYWAPNIWALYNILDKVLVVLGVRLKLLQEAELPRASMTGGLVQEFQHSVLPSISPATTLFCTLLSILPAVVSIWRRPRGARGFLRCLLLCALGSFMFGWHVHEKAVLLVILPLSILAVESREDAGIFLLLSTTGHYSLFPLLHTPAELLIKVCLMLMFTTFSFTALRRLHRGKGSLLRPLEVFYLLGLVAVAIACEVVIPLSPWKHRLPFLPLLVTSVYCSVGVCYSFLRLYLSLWRSDCKAKQP
;
A
#
# COMPACT_ATOMS: atom_id res chain seq x y z
N ALA A 1 34.79 12.55 10.77
CA ALA A 1 34.88 11.09 10.90
C ALA A 1 34.27 10.57 12.23
N VAL A 2 33.04 10.98 12.60
CA VAL A 2 32.41 10.60 13.89
C VAL A 2 30.99 10.03 13.66
N GLN A 3 30.83 9.11 12.70
CA GLN A 3 29.49 8.57 12.40
C GLN A 3 29.48 7.10 11.96
N SER A 4 30.59 6.35 12.10
CA SER A 4 30.66 4.95 11.66
C SER A 4 30.12 3.93 12.67
N ASP A 5 30.15 4.22 13.98
CA ASP A 5 29.92 3.18 15.00
C ASP A 5 28.46 3.01 15.45
N GLY A 6 27.54 3.89 15.02
CA GLY A 6 26.15 3.87 15.48
C GLY A 6 25.20 2.92 14.75
N TRP A 7 25.64 2.28 13.66
CA TRP A 7 24.78 1.51 12.74
C TRP A 7 25.28 0.09 12.48
N SER A 8 26.19 -0.44 13.32
CA SER A 8 26.72 -1.80 13.20
C SER A 8 25.62 -2.88 13.20
N TRP A 9 24.47 -2.59 13.79
CA TRP A 9 23.29 -3.47 13.84
C TRP A 9 22.51 -3.55 12.52
N PHE A 10 22.62 -2.57 11.62
CA PHE A 10 21.73 -2.47 10.46
C PHE A 10 21.97 -3.57 9.42
N LEU A 11 23.24 -3.84 9.09
CA LEU A 11 23.59 -4.88 8.12
C LEU A 11 23.23 -6.28 8.63
N PRO A 12 23.55 -6.68 9.89
CA PRO A 12 23.05 -7.93 10.47
C PRO A 12 21.53 -8.03 10.46
N LEU A 13 20.81 -6.95 10.78
CA LEU A 13 19.34 -6.92 10.75
C LEU A 13 18.80 -7.19 9.33
N ALA A 14 19.32 -6.49 8.32
CA ALA A 14 18.90 -6.65 6.93
C ALA A 14 19.27 -8.03 6.37
N ALA A 15 20.45 -8.55 6.70
CA ALA A 15 20.87 -9.88 6.31
C ALA A 15 20.00 -10.97 6.95
N GLY A 16 19.71 -10.85 8.25
CA GLY A 16 18.83 -11.79 8.97
C GLY A 16 17.43 -11.84 8.37
N VAL A 17 16.85 -10.68 8.03
CA VAL A 17 15.55 -10.61 7.32
C VAL A 17 15.62 -11.29 5.96
N SER A 18 16.67 -11.04 5.18
CA SER A 18 16.83 -11.61 3.85
C SER A 18 16.96 -13.14 3.90
N LEU A 19 17.71 -13.67 4.88
CA LEU A 19 17.80 -15.10 5.13
C LEU A 19 16.47 -15.69 5.59
N PHE A 20 15.73 -14.98 6.44
CA PHE A 20 14.39 -15.41 6.86
C PHE A 20 13.42 -15.48 5.69
N LYS A 21 13.51 -14.57 4.71
CA LYS A 21 12.70 -14.61 3.47
C LYS A 21 12.95 -15.88 2.65
N CYS A 22 14.18 -16.40 2.65
CA CYS A 22 14.51 -17.65 1.95
C CYS A 22 13.73 -18.86 2.49
N LEU A 23 13.25 -18.83 3.75
CA LEU A 23 12.42 -19.90 4.31
C LEU A 23 11.05 -20.01 3.62
N PHE A 24 10.62 -18.97 2.89
CA PHE A 24 9.33 -18.95 2.19
C PHE A 24 9.42 -19.35 0.71
N ILE A 25 10.58 -19.78 0.21
CA ILE A 25 10.76 -20.14 -1.21
C ILE A 25 9.70 -21.16 -1.67
N ASN A 26 9.45 -22.19 -0.85
CA ASN A 26 8.50 -23.27 -1.15
C ASN A 26 7.10 -23.05 -0.54
N ALA A 27 6.81 -21.87 0.01
CA ALA A 27 5.48 -21.56 0.54
C ALA A 27 4.44 -21.37 -0.57
N TYR A 28 3.15 -21.34 -0.20
CA TYR A 28 2.04 -20.96 -1.09
C TYR A 28 2.39 -19.79 -2.01
N ARG A 29 1.84 -19.82 -3.24
CA ARG A 29 1.93 -18.76 -4.25
C ARG A 29 0.55 -18.50 -4.83
N SER A 30 0.21 -17.24 -5.06
CA SER A 30 -1.08 -16.86 -5.66
C SER A 30 -1.04 -16.87 -7.19
N THR A 31 -2.16 -16.52 -7.82
CA THR A 31 -2.24 -16.26 -9.26
C THR A 31 -1.26 -15.19 -9.74
N ASP A 32 -0.85 -14.24 -8.86
CA ASP A 32 0.13 -13.21 -9.21
C ASP A 32 1.50 -13.81 -9.59
N PHE A 33 1.81 -15.04 -9.15
CA PHE A 33 3.01 -15.78 -9.59
C PHE A 33 2.97 -16.06 -11.10
N GLU A 34 1.83 -16.54 -11.61
CA GLU A 34 1.65 -16.78 -13.05
C GLU A 34 1.58 -15.47 -13.83
N VAL A 35 0.99 -14.42 -13.26
CA VAL A 35 0.96 -13.08 -13.87
C VAL A 35 2.38 -12.61 -14.17
N HIS A 36 3.26 -12.62 -13.17
CA HIS A 36 4.64 -12.21 -13.34
C HIS A 36 5.45 -13.19 -14.21
N ARG A 37 5.20 -14.51 -14.15
CA ARG A 37 5.79 -15.47 -15.10
C ARG A 37 5.44 -15.10 -16.54
N ASN A 38 4.17 -14.79 -16.80
CA ASN A 38 3.69 -14.44 -18.12
C ASN A 38 4.26 -13.09 -18.59
N TRP A 39 4.42 -12.11 -17.70
CA TRP A 39 5.07 -10.84 -18.04
C TRP A 39 6.54 -11.00 -18.41
N LEU A 40 7.28 -11.88 -17.71
CA LEU A 40 8.64 -12.27 -18.10
C LEU A 40 8.65 -12.88 -19.51
N ALA A 41 7.72 -13.78 -19.82
CA ALA A 41 7.62 -14.42 -21.13
C ALA A 41 7.27 -13.43 -22.25
N ILE A 42 6.26 -12.57 -22.04
CA ILE A 42 5.84 -11.53 -22.99
C ILE A 42 7.03 -10.61 -23.32
N THR A 43 7.68 -10.09 -22.30
CA THR A 43 8.75 -9.11 -22.49
C THR A 43 9.99 -9.74 -23.11
N HIS A 44 10.29 -11.00 -22.81
CA HIS A 44 11.43 -11.72 -23.36
C HIS A 44 11.26 -12.13 -24.81
N SER A 45 10.11 -12.73 -25.13
CA SER A 45 9.91 -13.51 -26.35
C SER A 45 9.25 -12.70 -27.47
N LEU A 46 8.61 -11.58 -27.15
CA LEU A 46 7.92 -10.73 -28.12
C LEU A 46 8.65 -9.40 -28.34
N PRO A 47 8.55 -8.82 -29.55
CA PRO A 47 9.04 -7.47 -29.78
C PRO A 47 8.25 -6.45 -28.94
N VAL A 48 8.87 -5.31 -28.63
CA VAL A 48 8.29 -4.25 -27.78
C VAL A 48 6.92 -3.78 -28.31
N SER A 49 6.73 -3.78 -29.63
CA SER A 49 5.46 -3.46 -30.29
C SER A 49 4.31 -4.41 -29.94
N SER A 50 4.58 -5.59 -29.40
CA SER A 50 3.54 -6.57 -29.07
C SER A 50 3.24 -6.66 -27.57
N TRP A 51 4.07 -6.04 -26.70
CA TRP A 51 3.98 -6.21 -25.25
C TRP A 51 2.60 -5.90 -24.66
N TYR A 52 1.92 -4.85 -25.13
CA TYR A 52 0.59 -4.44 -24.64
C TYR A 52 -0.56 -4.93 -25.53
N HIS A 53 -0.27 -5.53 -26.68
CA HIS A 53 -1.25 -6.12 -27.58
C HIS A 53 -1.49 -7.59 -27.28
N GLU A 54 -0.47 -8.28 -26.75
CA GLU A 54 -0.55 -9.69 -26.41
C GLU A 54 -1.72 -9.97 -25.45
N ASN A 55 -2.54 -10.96 -25.81
CA ASN A 55 -3.79 -11.28 -25.11
C ASN A 55 -4.17 -12.76 -25.19
N THR A 56 -3.22 -13.65 -25.52
CA THR A 56 -3.44 -15.11 -25.54
C THR A 56 -3.90 -15.64 -24.18
N SER A 57 -3.52 -14.98 -23.08
CA SER A 57 -4.00 -15.27 -21.74
C SER A 57 -4.67 -14.04 -21.09
N GLU A 58 -5.40 -14.28 -20.01
CA GLU A 58 -5.98 -13.21 -19.18
C GLU A 58 -4.92 -12.39 -18.43
N TRP A 59 -3.70 -12.92 -18.30
CA TRP A 59 -2.59 -12.29 -17.58
C TRP A 59 -1.82 -11.29 -18.44
N THR A 60 -2.52 -10.27 -18.94
CA THR A 60 -1.92 -9.26 -19.81
C THR A 60 -1.03 -8.28 -19.05
N LEU A 61 -0.16 -7.58 -19.77
CA LEU A 61 0.72 -6.59 -19.17
C LEU A 61 -0.08 -5.33 -18.78
N ASP A 62 -0.32 -5.18 -17.49
CA ASP A 62 -1.23 -4.15 -16.94
C ASP A 62 -0.50 -3.02 -16.20
N TYR A 63 0.83 -3.11 -16.06
CA TYR A 63 1.65 -2.08 -15.40
C TYR A 63 2.24 -1.10 -16.43
N PRO A 64 2.63 0.13 -16.00
CA PRO A 64 3.21 1.11 -16.92
C PRO A 64 4.58 0.67 -17.47
N PRO A 65 5.06 1.29 -18.56
CA PRO A 65 6.18 0.79 -19.34
C PRO A 65 7.48 0.54 -18.59
N LEU A 66 7.87 1.35 -17.59
CA LEU A 66 9.11 1.07 -16.84
C LEU A 66 9.05 -0.28 -16.11
N PHE A 67 7.87 -0.75 -15.70
CA PHE A 67 7.75 -2.07 -15.12
C PHE A 67 7.90 -3.18 -16.16
N ALA A 68 7.39 -2.98 -17.38
CA ALA A 68 7.63 -3.89 -18.49
C ALA A 68 9.14 -3.99 -18.80
N TRP A 69 9.86 -2.87 -18.79
CA TRP A 69 11.33 -2.87 -18.92
C TRP A 69 12.04 -3.55 -17.76
N PHE A 70 11.51 -3.44 -16.54
CA PHE A 70 12.00 -4.17 -15.38
C PHE A 70 11.84 -5.69 -15.55
N GLU A 71 10.66 -6.16 -15.95
CA GLU A 71 10.40 -7.57 -16.27
C GLU A 71 11.29 -8.06 -17.42
N PHE A 72 11.47 -7.24 -18.46
CA PHE A 72 12.41 -7.55 -19.54
C PHE A 72 13.83 -7.78 -19.01
N GLY A 73 14.32 -6.90 -18.13
CA GLY A 73 15.63 -7.04 -17.49
C GLY A 73 15.74 -8.34 -16.66
N LEU A 74 14.72 -8.65 -15.85
CA LEU A 74 14.66 -9.90 -15.09
C LEU A 74 14.67 -11.12 -16.02
N SER A 75 13.95 -11.06 -17.15
CA SER A 75 13.87 -12.17 -18.10
C SER A 75 15.22 -12.59 -18.67
N LYS A 76 16.17 -11.65 -18.80
CA LYS A 76 17.54 -11.94 -19.28
C LYS A 76 18.35 -12.76 -18.27
N VAL A 77 18.01 -12.70 -16.99
CA VAL A 77 18.57 -13.60 -15.97
C VAL A 77 17.76 -14.89 -15.93
N ALA A 78 16.43 -14.80 -16.00
CA ALA A 78 15.49 -15.93 -15.96
C ALA A 78 15.82 -17.05 -16.95
N GLN A 79 16.22 -16.71 -18.18
CA GLN A 79 16.58 -17.68 -19.22
C GLN A 79 17.70 -18.65 -18.82
N HIS A 80 18.53 -18.29 -17.84
CA HIS A 80 19.61 -19.13 -17.31
C HIS A 80 19.14 -20.09 -16.21
N PHE A 81 17.99 -19.82 -15.60
CA PHE A 81 17.34 -20.71 -14.63
C PHE A 81 16.43 -21.71 -15.33
N ASP A 82 15.51 -21.22 -16.16
CA ASP A 82 14.58 -22.06 -16.90
C ASP A 82 14.09 -21.36 -18.17
N LYS A 83 14.38 -21.93 -19.34
CA LYS A 83 13.94 -21.36 -20.62
C LYS A 83 12.44 -21.55 -20.85
N ASN A 84 11.84 -22.60 -20.29
CA ASN A 84 10.42 -22.91 -20.51
C ASN A 84 9.53 -21.90 -19.80
N MET A 85 10.02 -21.23 -18.74
CA MET A 85 9.28 -20.17 -18.05
C MET A 85 9.04 -18.94 -18.94
N LEU A 86 9.80 -18.79 -20.03
CA LEU A 86 9.74 -17.65 -20.95
C LEU A 86 8.90 -17.89 -22.20
N LEU A 87 8.30 -19.08 -22.32
CA LEU A 87 7.35 -19.40 -23.37
C LEU A 87 5.99 -18.77 -23.03
N VAL A 88 5.43 -17.95 -23.93
CA VAL A 88 4.17 -17.22 -23.69
C VAL A 88 2.99 -18.19 -23.49
N GLU A 89 2.96 -19.28 -24.28
CA GLU A 89 1.90 -20.29 -24.26
C GLU A 89 1.94 -21.22 -23.03
N ASN A 90 3.04 -21.21 -22.26
CA ASN A 90 3.26 -22.13 -21.15
C ASN A 90 2.57 -21.63 -19.86
N LEU A 91 1.25 -21.60 -19.89
CA LEU A 91 0.40 -21.09 -18.83
C LEU A 91 0.42 -22.00 -17.59
N ASN A 92 0.44 -21.38 -16.41
CA ASN A 92 0.53 -22.03 -15.11
C ASN A 92 1.81 -22.87 -14.93
N TYR A 93 2.88 -22.50 -15.63
CA TYR A 93 4.16 -23.21 -15.58
C TYR A 93 4.97 -22.87 -14.34
N ALA A 94 5.51 -23.90 -13.71
CA ALA A 94 5.83 -23.84 -12.30
C ALA A 94 6.92 -24.85 -11.87
N SER A 95 7.99 -25.00 -12.66
CA SER A 95 9.15 -25.83 -12.30
C SER A 95 9.83 -25.35 -11.00
N PRO A 96 10.56 -26.23 -10.28
CA PRO A 96 11.35 -25.82 -9.11
C PRO A 96 12.30 -24.67 -9.39
N GLU A 97 12.93 -24.66 -10.57
CA GLU A 97 13.85 -23.61 -11.03
C GLU A 97 13.13 -22.28 -11.26
N THR A 98 11.93 -22.31 -11.85
CA THR A 98 11.06 -21.13 -12.01
C THR A 98 10.65 -20.56 -10.66
N VAL A 99 10.23 -21.42 -9.73
CA VAL A 99 9.89 -21.01 -8.35
C VAL A 99 11.09 -20.35 -7.68
N MET A 100 12.25 -21.00 -7.76
CA MET A 100 13.49 -20.49 -7.17
C MET A 100 13.87 -19.13 -7.77
N PHE A 101 13.87 -19.00 -9.10
CA PHE A 101 14.18 -17.74 -9.79
C PHE A 101 13.27 -16.61 -9.33
N GLN A 102 11.96 -16.80 -9.40
CA GLN A 102 10.98 -15.79 -9.05
C GLN A 102 11.07 -15.38 -7.57
N ARG A 103 11.29 -16.33 -6.65
CA ARG A 103 11.46 -16.00 -5.23
C ARG A 103 12.74 -15.21 -4.97
N LEU A 104 13.84 -15.60 -5.63
CA LEU A 104 15.12 -14.91 -5.52
C LEU A 104 15.08 -13.52 -6.17
N SER A 105 14.34 -13.33 -7.27
CA SER A 105 14.22 -12.01 -7.90
C SER A 105 13.51 -11.02 -6.97
N VAL A 106 12.42 -11.43 -6.30
CA VAL A 106 11.75 -10.61 -5.29
C VAL A 106 12.72 -10.24 -4.15
N ILE A 107 13.40 -11.23 -3.55
CA ILE A 107 14.38 -11.00 -2.47
C ILE A 107 15.54 -10.10 -2.91
N PHE A 108 16.03 -10.26 -4.14
CA PHE A 108 17.10 -9.43 -4.68
C PHE A 108 16.66 -7.98 -4.86
N THR A 109 15.45 -7.76 -5.39
CA THR A 109 14.92 -6.41 -5.63
C THR A 109 14.59 -5.66 -4.33
N ASP A 110 14.39 -6.37 -3.22
CA ASP A 110 14.25 -5.78 -1.89
C ASP A 110 15.51 -5.06 -1.39
N LEU A 111 16.66 -5.21 -2.05
CA LEU A 111 17.83 -4.37 -1.75
C LEU A 111 17.51 -2.88 -1.90
N VAL A 112 16.62 -2.51 -2.83
CA VAL A 112 16.11 -1.14 -2.97
C VAL A 112 15.31 -0.73 -1.73
N PHE A 113 14.47 -1.62 -1.21
CA PHE A 113 13.71 -1.40 0.02
C PHE A 113 14.64 -1.25 1.23
N ILE A 114 15.62 -2.15 1.39
CA ILE A 114 16.61 -2.09 2.47
C ILE A 114 17.37 -0.76 2.45
N PHE A 115 17.79 -0.31 1.26
CA PHE A 115 18.45 0.98 1.11
C PHE A 115 17.52 2.15 1.49
N ALA A 116 16.26 2.11 1.07
CA ALA A 116 15.27 3.12 1.44
C ALA A 116 15.03 3.17 2.96
N VAL A 117 14.92 2.03 3.63
CA VAL A 117 14.78 1.96 5.09
C VAL A 117 15.97 2.59 5.80
N ARG A 118 17.20 2.36 5.30
CA ARG A 118 18.40 2.99 5.83
C ARG A 118 18.30 4.52 5.74
N GLU A 119 17.93 5.04 4.57
CA GLU A 119 17.80 6.48 4.35
C GLU A 119 16.67 7.10 5.18
N CYS A 120 15.50 6.47 5.28
CA CYS A 120 14.43 6.91 6.19
C CYS A 120 14.89 6.95 7.64
N SER A 121 15.64 5.94 8.08
CA SER A 121 16.12 5.84 9.46
C SER A 121 17.18 6.89 9.80
N ARG A 122 17.88 7.45 8.80
CA ARG A 122 18.76 8.62 8.95
C ARG A 122 18.00 9.93 9.13
N CYS A 123 16.75 9.99 8.66
CA CYS A 123 15.89 11.17 8.75
C CYS A 123 15.18 11.31 10.11
N VAL A 124 15.20 10.27 10.95
CA VAL A 124 14.54 10.30 12.27
C VAL A 124 15.45 10.93 13.31
N GLN A 125 14.89 11.85 14.11
CA GLN A 125 15.65 12.57 15.13
C GLN A 125 15.99 11.68 16.33
N VAL A 126 17.27 11.51 16.64
CA VAL A 126 17.76 10.87 17.87
C VAL A 126 17.86 11.94 18.96
N GLN A 127 16.90 11.97 19.90
CA GLN A 127 16.89 12.98 20.97
C GLN A 127 17.95 12.73 22.04
N LYS A 128 18.35 11.47 22.28
CA LYS A 128 19.42 11.07 23.20
C LYS A 128 20.09 9.80 22.67
N VAL A 129 21.42 9.75 22.69
CA VAL A 129 22.17 8.52 22.41
C VAL A 129 21.97 7.58 23.61
N SER A 130 20.98 6.69 23.53
CA SER A 130 20.81 5.61 24.50
C SER A 130 21.80 4.48 24.21
N ARG A 131 22.29 3.82 25.26
CA ARG A 131 23.09 2.60 25.14
C ARG A 131 22.27 1.41 24.65
N ASP A 132 20.97 1.38 24.94
CA ASP A 132 20.09 0.33 24.45
C ASP A 132 19.54 0.68 23.07
N ILE A 133 19.74 -0.24 22.13
CA ILE A 133 19.33 -0.12 20.74
C ILE A 133 17.79 -0.01 20.62
N LEU A 134 17.03 -0.61 21.54
CA LEU A 134 15.56 -0.52 21.55
C LEU A 134 15.02 0.86 21.92
N ASP A 135 15.85 1.74 22.50
CA ASP A 135 15.49 3.14 22.73
C ASP A 135 15.82 4.04 21.54
N GLN A 136 16.45 3.49 20.48
CA GLN A 136 16.83 4.25 19.29
C GLN A 136 15.68 4.26 18.27
N PRO A 137 15.11 5.43 17.93
CA PRO A 137 14.04 5.53 16.93
C PRO A 137 14.39 4.92 15.56
N SER A 138 15.65 5.06 15.13
CA SER A 138 16.16 4.53 13.85
C SER A 138 16.16 3.01 13.81
N PHE A 139 16.54 2.35 14.92
CA PHE A 139 16.47 0.90 15.05
C PHE A 139 15.03 0.41 15.01
N VAL A 140 14.17 1.01 15.86
CA VAL A 140 12.75 0.64 15.91
C VAL A 140 12.11 0.80 14.54
N LEU A 141 12.34 1.92 13.84
CA LEU A 141 11.84 2.14 12.49
C LEU A 141 12.36 1.06 11.51
N SER A 142 13.65 0.73 11.57
CA SER A 142 14.25 -0.27 10.70
C SER A 142 13.61 -1.65 10.89
N VAL A 143 13.32 -2.05 12.13
CA VAL A 143 12.61 -3.31 12.41
C VAL A 143 11.15 -3.23 11.94
N LEU A 144 10.42 -2.14 12.21
CA LEU A 144 9.03 -1.97 11.79
C LEU A 144 8.84 -2.04 10.27
N LEU A 145 9.86 -1.63 9.49
CA LEU A 145 9.84 -1.67 8.04
C LEU A 145 10.38 -3.00 7.49
N LEU A 146 11.57 -3.45 7.90
CA LEU A 146 12.19 -4.67 7.35
C LEU A 146 11.47 -5.96 7.76
N TRP A 147 10.96 -6.01 9.00
CA TRP A 147 10.20 -7.15 9.51
C TRP A 147 8.68 -6.96 9.34
N ASN A 148 8.24 -6.09 8.42
CA ASN A 148 6.82 -5.80 8.27
C ASN A 148 6.05 -7.06 7.85
N PHE A 149 5.07 -7.45 8.68
CA PHE A 149 4.22 -8.61 8.42
C PHE A 149 3.59 -8.60 7.02
N GLY A 150 3.03 -7.46 6.62
CA GLY A 150 2.32 -7.36 5.36
C GLY A 150 3.21 -7.55 4.14
N LEU A 151 4.47 -7.09 4.17
CA LEU A 151 5.42 -7.35 3.09
C LEU A 151 5.83 -8.83 3.04
N PHE A 152 6.02 -9.50 4.18
CA PHE A 152 6.26 -10.96 4.17
C PHE A 152 5.11 -11.73 3.51
N VAL A 153 3.88 -11.43 3.90
CA VAL A 153 2.70 -12.12 3.37
C VAL A 153 2.50 -11.81 1.89
N VAL A 154 2.58 -10.54 1.49
CA VAL A 154 2.20 -10.13 0.13
C VAL A 154 3.30 -10.43 -0.88
N ASP A 155 4.58 -10.25 -0.54
CA ASP A 155 5.67 -10.40 -1.51
C ASP A 155 6.27 -11.80 -1.48
N HIS A 156 6.55 -12.35 -0.29
CA HIS A 156 7.32 -13.58 -0.15
C HIS A 156 6.49 -14.85 -0.02
N ILE A 157 5.19 -14.73 0.30
CA ILE A 157 4.25 -15.85 0.26
C ILE A 157 3.35 -15.66 -0.95
N HIS A 158 2.44 -14.67 -0.94
CA HIS A 158 1.48 -14.44 -2.02
C HIS A 158 2.10 -14.17 -3.41
N PHE A 159 3.33 -13.63 -3.46
CA PHE A 159 4.13 -13.32 -4.65
C PHE A 159 3.80 -11.98 -5.33
N GLN A 160 4.55 -10.94 -4.96
CA GLN A 160 4.50 -9.60 -5.58
C GLN A 160 5.83 -8.86 -5.40
N TYR A 161 6.08 -7.82 -6.20
CA TYR A 161 7.25 -6.93 -6.08
C TYR A 161 6.94 -5.63 -5.31
N ASN A 162 6.14 -5.65 -4.24
CA ASN A 162 5.79 -4.39 -3.57
C ASN A 162 6.94 -3.80 -2.75
N GLY A 163 7.80 -4.61 -2.14
CA GLY A 163 8.98 -4.16 -1.40
C GLY A 163 9.85 -3.27 -2.27
N PHE A 164 10.18 -3.72 -3.47
CA PHE A 164 10.86 -2.93 -4.51
C PHE A 164 10.17 -1.57 -4.76
N LEU A 165 8.86 -1.57 -5.00
CA LEU A 165 8.09 -0.36 -5.30
C LEU A 165 7.97 0.59 -4.09
N PHE A 166 7.75 0.05 -2.90
CA PHE A 166 7.77 0.81 -1.65
C PHE A 166 9.17 1.31 -1.32
N GLY A 167 10.22 0.65 -1.80
CA GLY A 167 11.59 1.15 -1.73
C GLY A 167 11.73 2.49 -2.44
N PHE A 168 11.23 2.59 -3.68
CA PHE A 168 11.18 3.87 -4.40
C PHE A 168 10.32 4.92 -3.67
N LEU A 169 9.16 4.53 -3.13
CA LEU A 169 8.30 5.47 -2.38
C LEU A 169 9.02 6.02 -1.15
N LEU A 170 9.56 5.14 -0.32
CA LEU A 170 10.22 5.50 0.93
C LEU A 170 11.51 6.29 0.67
N LEU A 171 12.28 5.93 -0.36
CA LEU A 171 13.47 6.68 -0.74
C LEU A 171 13.09 8.09 -1.21
N SER A 172 12.03 8.22 -2.03
CA SER A 172 11.49 9.53 -2.42
C SER A 172 11.07 10.37 -1.21
N VAL A 173 10.35 9.77 -0.26
CA VAL A 173 9.98 10.43 1.01
C VAL A 173 11.22 10.82 1.82
N ALA A 174 12.23 9.95 1.92
CA ALA A 174 13.48 10.24 2.61
C ALA A 174 14.21 11.43 1.98
N LYS A 175 14.28 11.52 0.65
CA LYS A 175 14.87 12.67 -0.05
C LYS A 175 14.14 13.97 0.23
N HIS A 176 12.82 13.97 0.34
CA HIS A 176 12.08 15.15 0.79
C HIS A 176 12.34 15.50 2.26
N LEU A 177 12.48 14.51 3.15
CA LEU A 177 12.86 14.74 4.55
C LEU A 177 14.29 15.30 4.69
N GLN A 178 15.18 14.98 3.75
CA GLN A 178 16.56 15.49 3.64
C GLN A 178 16.65 16.83 2.88
N SER A 179 15.53 17.43 2.47
CA SER A 179 15.47 18.64 1.63
C SER A 179 16.08 18.50 0.22
N GLU A 180 16.31 17.28 -0.25
CA GLU A 180 16.77 16.95 -1.61
C GLU A 180 15.57 16.77 -2.57
N HIS A 181 14.78 17.85 -2.76
CA HIS A 181 13.48 17.77 -3.43
C HIS A 181 13.52 17.28 -4.88
N LEU A 182 14.56 17.60 -5.64
CA LEU A 182 14.69 17.17 -7.04
C LEU A 182 14.90 15.66 -7.15
N GLN A 183 15.71 15.06 -6.28
CA GLN A 183 15.91 13.61 -6.25
C GLN A 183 14.63 12.89 -5.82
N GLY A 184 13.91 13.44 -4.83
CA GLY A 184 12.60 12.92 -4.42
C GLY A 184 11.60 12.93 -5.59
N ALA A 185 11.51 14.05 -6.32
CA ALA A 185 10.63 14.17 -7.49
C ALA A 185 11.00 13.19 -8.61
N LEU A 186 12.29 12.98 -8.87
CA LEU A 186 12.77 11.99 -9.84
C LEU A 186 12.35 10.57 -9.45
N LEU A 187 12.62 10.16 -8.21
CA LEU A 187 12.27 8.83 -7.69
C LEU A 187 10.77 8.57 -7.71
N PHE A 188 9.96 9.57 -7.32
CA PHE A 188 8.51 9.45 -7.39
C PHE A 188 7.99 9.38 -8.83
N SER A 189 8.59 10.11 -9.77
CA SER A 189 8.24 10.04 -11.19
C SER A 189 8.54 8.65 -11.78
N ILE A 190 9.68 8.05 -11.40
CA ILE A 190 10.00 6.67 -11.75
C ILE A 190 8.97 5.71 -11.16
N LEU A 191 8.63 5.88 -9.88
CA LEU A 191 7.63 5.04 -9.21
C LEU A 191 6.26 5.06 -9.89
N LEU A 192 5.77 6.23 -10.30
CA LEU A 192 4.50 6.36 -11.03
C LEU A 192 4.52 5.58 -12.36
N ASN A 193 5.69 5.49 -12.99
CA ASN A 193 5.92 4.74 -14.22
C ASN A 193 6.26 3.26 -13.97
N LEU A 194 6.46 2.84 -12.71
CA LEU A 194 6.56 1.45 -12.32
C LEU A 194 5.20 0.87 -11.90
N LYS A 195 4.36 1.65 -11.22
CA LYS A 195 3.00 1.23 -10.86
C LYS A 195 2.08 2.44 -10.71
N HIS A 196 0.98 2.48 -11.46
CA HIS A 196 0.09 3.62 -11.50
C HIS A 196 -0.72 3.83 -10.19
N ILE A 197 -0.78 2.84 -9.29
CA ILE A 197 -1.47 2.97 -7.99
C ILE A 197 -0.92 4.12 -7.13
N TYR A 198 0.36 4.49 -7.30
CA TYR A 198 0.98 5.60 -6.58
C TYR A 198 0.44 6.98 -7.02
N LEU A 199 -0.41 7.03 -8.06
CA LEU A 199 -1.17 8.23 -8.40
C LEU A 199 -2.03 8.72 -7.22
N TYR A 200 -2.44 7.83 -6.31
CA TYR A 200 -3.18 8.16 -5.09
C TYR A 200 -2.47 9.19 -4.21
N VAL A 201 -1.13 9.17 -4.18
CA VAL A 201 -0.33 10.11 -3.38
C VAL A 201 0.21 11.28 -4.18
N ALA A 202 0.06 11.30 -5.50
CA ALA A 202 0.56 12.36 -6.37
C ALA A 202 0.05 13.77 -5.99
N PRO A 203 -1.21 13.99 -5.55
CA PRO A 203 -1.65 15.31 -5.10
C PRO A 203 -0.80 15.91 -3.98
N ALA A 204 -0.36 15.07 -3.02
CA ALA A 204 0.52 15.52 -1.93
C ALA A 204 1.87 15.99 -2.47
N TYR A 205 2.48 15.24 -3.39
CA TYR A 205 3.74 15.61 -4.04
C TYR A 205 3.61 16.89 -4.85
N GLY A 206 2.59 16.98 -5.71
CA GLY A 206 2.38 18.12 -6.59
C GLY A 206 2.22 19.43 -5.82
N VAL A 207 1.34 19.43 -4.81
CA VAL A 207 1.08 20.65 -4.02
C VAL A 207 2.24 20.96 -3.07
N TYR A 208 2.88 19.96 -2.47
CA TYR A 208 4.05 20.19 -1.62
C TYR A 208 5.24 20.76 -2.40
N LEU A 209 5.57 20.20 -3.56
CA LEU A 209 6.67 20.69 -4.39
C LEU A 209 6.35 22.06 -4.99
N LEU A 210 5.12 22.25 -5.47
CA LEU A 210 4.69 23.55 -5.96
C LEU A 210 4.81 24.60 -4.86
N ARG A 211 4.29 24.34 -3.65
CA ARG A 211 4.29 25.32 -2.56
C ARG A 211 5.65 25.49 -1.87
N GLY A 212 6.36 24.40 -1.63
CA GLY A 212 7.57 24.37 -0.81
C GLY A 212 8.87 24.50 -1.60
N TYR A 213 8.89 24.11 -2.89
CA TYR A 213 10.07 24.23 -3.74
C TYR A 213 9.97 25.42 -4.72
N CYS A 214 8.83 25.60 -5.40
CA CYS A 214 8.71 26.66 -6.41
C CYS A 214 8.51 28.07 -5.83
N PHE A 215 7.83 28.21 -4.68
CA PHE A 215 7.77 29.48 -3.94
C PHE A 215 8.95 29.57 -2.97
N THR A 216 9.79 30.60 -3.13
CA THR A 216 11.07 30.72 -2.43
C THR A 216 11.00 31.40 -1.06
N GLN A 217 9.88 32.09 -0.77
CA GLN A 217 9.66 32.78 0.49
C GLN A 217 8.49 32.15 1.24
N ASP A 218 8.73 31.76 2.48
CA ASP A 218 7.67 31.35 3.40
C ASP A 218 7.22 32.54 4.25
N VAL A 219 6.04 33.08 3.91
CA VAL A 219 5.37 34.09 4.73
C VAL A 219 4.75 33.38 5.94
N LYS A 220 5.10 33.81 7.16
CA LYS A 220 4.67 33.19 8.43
C LYS A 220 3.14 33.14 8.58
N ASP A 221 2.42 34.07 7.96
CA ASP A 221 0.95 34.15 8.01
C ASP A 221 0.27 33.09 7.13
N GLY A 222 1.02 32.40 6.27
CA GLY A 222 0.49 31.44 5.29
C GLY A 222 -0.10 32.09 4.03
N SER A 223 0.08 33.40 3.85
CA SER A 223 -0.26 34.10 2.62
C SER A 223 0.73 33.76 1.50
N ILE A 224 0.26 33.84 0.25
CA ILE A 224 1.07 33.49 -0.91
C ILE A 224 1.73 34.76 -1.45
N GLY A 225 3.04 34.86 -1.26
CA GLY A 225 3.85 35.88 -1.92
C GLY A 225 4.05 35.51 -3.39
N TRP A 226 3.12 35.86 -4.29
CA TRP A 226 3.20 35.54 -5.73
C TRP A 226 4.52 35.97 -6.38
N ARG A 227 5.16 37.03 -5.88
CA ARG A 227 6.48 37.49 -6.32
C ARG A 227 7.63 36.51 -6.03
N SER A 228 7.46 35.60 -5.07
CA SER A 228 8.47 34.59 -4.71
C SER A 228 8.44 33.35 -5.61
N PHE A 229 7.48 33.27 -6.53
CA PHE A 229 7.32 32.15 -7.44
C PHE A 229 8.47 32.11 -8.45
N SER A 230 9.22 31.00 -8.46
CA SER A 230 10.30 30.77 -9.40
C SER A 230 9.83 29.86 -10.54
N LEU A 231 9.62 30.46 -11.71
CA LEU A 231 9.29 29.71 -12.93
C LEU A 231 10.41 28.72 -13.29
N LEU A 232 11.68 29.07 -13.06
CA LEU A 232 12.81 28.19 -13.31
C LEU A 232 12.73 26.89 -12.50
N ARG A 233 12.39 26.98 -11.20
CA ARG A 233 12.21 25.80 -10.35
C ARG A 233 11.04 24.92 -10.80
N LEU A 234 9.96 25.54 -11.27
CA LEU A 234 8.84 24.81 -11.87
C LEU A 234 9.27 24.09 -13.15
N LEU A 235 10.01 24.76 -14.04
CA LEU A 235 10.51 24.16 -15.28
C LEU A 235 11.50 23.01 -15.02
N VAL A 236 12.36 23.13 -14.01
CA VAL A 236 13.25 22.03 -13.61
C VAL A 236 12.46 20.81 -13.12
N LEU A 237 11.46 21.02 -12.24
CA LEU A 237 10.58 19.92 -11.80
C LEU A 237 9.78 19.31 -12.95
N GLY A 238 9.19 20.15 -13.80
CA GLY A 238 8.47 19.72 -14.99
C GLY A 238 9.37 18.95 -15.94
N GLY A 239 10.62 19.39 -16.12
CA GLY A 239 11.62 18.71 -16.93
C GLY A 239 11.93 17.30 -16.44
N ILE A 240 12.06 17.10 -15.12
CA ILE A 240 12.26 15.77 -14.51
C ILE A 240 11.08 14.84 -14.81
N VAL A 241 9.85 15.32 -14.60
CA VAL A 241 8.65 14.52 -14.84
C VAL A 241 8.55 14.17 -16.33
N VAL A 242 8.65 15.17 -17.20
CA VAL A 242 8.58 14.99 -18.66
C VAL A 242 9.68 14.06 -19.15
N SER A 243 10.91 14.16 -18.63
CA SER A 243 12.00 13.26 -19.05
C SER A 243 11.71 11.81 -18.70
N VAL A 244 11.21 11.53 -17.48
CA VAL A 244 10.90 10.14 -17.07
C VAL A 244 9.72 9.59 -17.87
N PHE A 245 8.66 10.37 -18.05
CA PHE A 245 7.51 9.95 -18.84
C PHE A 245 7.87 9.76 -20.33
N THR A 246 8.75 10.59 -20.87
CA THR A 246 9.25 10.44 -22.25
C THR A 246 10.09 9.17 -22.39
N LEU A 247 10.96 8.85 -21.42
CA LEU A 247 11.72 7.60 -21.43
C LEU A 247 10.81 6.36 -21.30
N SER A 248 9.77 6.45 -20.49
CA SER A 248 8.82 5.36 -20.24
C SER A 248 7.85 5.16 -21.41
N PHE A 249 7.05 6.17 -21.75
CA PHE A 249 5.98 6.10 -22.73
C PHE A 249 6.40 6.48 -24.15
N GLY A 250 7.56 7.14 -24.34
CA GLY A 250 8.04 7.61 -25.65
C GLY A 250 8.09 6.53 -26.73
N PRO A 251 8.66 5.33 -26.48
CA PRO A 251 8.66 4.25 -27.46
C PRO A 251 7.24 3.87 -27.91
N PHE A 252 6.29 3.78 -26.98
CA PHE A 252 4.90 3.43 -27.25
C PHE A 252 4.12 4.56 -27.92
N LEU A 253 4.49 5.82 -27.65
CA LEU A 253 3.94 6.98 -28.35
C LEU A 253 4.35 6.99 -29.82
N VAL A 254 5.63 6.75 -30.11
CA VAL A 254 6.15 6.67 -31.49
C VAL A 254 5.52 5.52 -32.28
N MET A 255 5.27 4.38 -31.62
CA MET A 255 4.56 3.24 -32.22
C MET A 255 3.04 3.43 -32.35
N GLY A 256 2.47 4.56 -31.88
CA GLY A 256 1.02 4.80 -31.92
C GLY A 256 0.20 3.96 -30.95
N GLN A 257 0.82 3.38 -29.92
CA GLN A 257 0.21 2.42 -28.98
C GLN A 257 -0.28 3.04 -27.66
N LEU A 258 -0.15 4.36 -27.49
CA LEU A 258 -0.53 5.03 -26.25
C LEU A 258 -1.99 4.73 -25.81
N PRO A 259 -3.01 4.74 -26.70
CA PRO A 259 -4.37 4.37 -26.30
C PRO A 259 -4.48 2.92 -25.79
N GLN A 260 -3.75 1.99 -26.41
CA GLN A 260 -3.73 0.58 -25.99
C GLN A 260 -3.11 0.45 -24.60
N VAL A 261 -1.95 1.07 -24.36
CA VAL A 261 -1.28 1.08 -23.05
C VAL A 261 -2.22 1.64 -21.99
N LEU A 262 -2.83 2.80 -22.23
CA LEU A 262 -3.76 3.42 -21.27
C LEU A 262 -4.98 2.54 -20.97
N SER A 263 -5.51 1.83 -21.97
CA SER A 263 -6.65 0.92 -21.78
C SER A 263 -6.30 -0.29 -20.89
N ARG A 264 -5.05 -0.74 -20.91
CA ARG A 264 -4.52 -1.80 -20.04
C ARG A 264 -4.30 -1.32 -18.62
N LEU A 265 -3.74 -0.11 -18.46
CA LEU A 265 -3.46 0.48 -17.14
C LEU A 265 -4.74 0.84 -16.39
N PHE A 266 -5.78 1.29 -17.09
CA PHE A 266 -7.05 1.72 -16.50
C PHE A 266 -8.23 0.90 -17.06
N PRO A 267 -8.37 -0.38 -16.67
CA PRO A 267 -9.46 -1.24 -17.12
C PRO A 267 -10.79 -0.81 -16.48
N PHE A 268 -11.64 -0.13 -17.24
CA PHE A 268 -12.90 0.44 -16.75
C PHE A 268 -14.01 -0.60 -16.44
N LYS A 269 -13.84 -1.87 -16.82
CA LYS A 269 -14.87 -2.93 -16.65
C LYS A 269 -14.85 -3.61 -15.28
N ARG A 270 -14.33 -2.94 -14.25
CA ARG A 270 -14.18 -3.52 -12.91
C ARG A 270 -15.26 -3.02 -11.96
N GLY A 271 -15.88 -3.91 -11.18
CA GLY A 271 -16.90 -3.55 -10.18
C GLY A 271 -16.30 -2.84 -8.95
N LEU A 272 -17.16 -2.20 -8.13
CA LEU A 272 -16.75 -1.40 -6.96
C LEU A 272 -15.89 -2.18 -5.97
N CYS A 273 -16.31 -3.41 -5.63
CA CYS A 273 -15.63 -4.31 -4.71
C CYS A 273 -15.31 -5.65 -5.40
N HIS A 274 -14.18 -6.25 -5.04
CA HIS A 274 -13.84 -7.62 -5.43
C HIS A 274 -14.62 -8.66 -4.62
N ALA A 275 -14.37 -9.95 -4.89
CA ALA A 275 -14.89 -11.06 -4.08
C ALA A 275 -14.44 -10.98 -2.61
N TYR A 276 -13.21 -10.51 -2.36
CA TYR A 276 -12.76 -10.09 -1.04
C TYR A 276 -12.83 -8.56 -0.94
N TRP A 277 -13.58 -8.05 0.05
CA TRP A 277 -13.77 -6.61 0.20
C TRP A 277 -12.58 -6.00 0.93
N ALA A 278 -11.91 -5.03 0.31
CA ALA A 278 -10.93 -4.23 1.02
C ALA A 278 -11.59 -3.58 2.25
N PRO A 279 -10.86 -3.46 3.39
CA PRO A 279 -11.43 -2.95 4.63
C PRO A 279 -11.60 -1.42 4.61
N ASN A 280 -12.53 -0.93 3.80
CA ASN A 280 -12.82 0.48 3.58
C ASN A 280 -14.32 0.82 3.77
N ILE A 281 -14.74 2.03 3.40
CA ILE A 281 -16.11 2.48 3.62
C ILE A 281 -17.12 1.65 2.81
N TRP A 282 -16.70 1.13 1.65
CA TRP A 282 -17.58 0.38 0.75
C TRP A 282 -17.92 -1.00 1.31
N ALA A 283 -17.01 -1.62 2.08
CA ALA A 283 -17.35 -2.84 2.82
C ALA A 283 -18.46 -2.58 3.86
N LEU A 284 -18.42 -1.42 4.54
CA LEU A 284 -19.48 -1.02 5.49
C LEU A 284 -20.79 -0.68 4.77
N TYR A 285 -20.71 -0.07 3.59
CA TYR A 285 -21.88 0.23 2.75
C TYR A 285 -22.55 -1.05 2.24
N ASN A 286 -21.76 -2.01 1.75
CA ASN A 286 -22.27 -3.28 1.22
C ASN A 286 -22.90 -4.15 2.33
N ILE A 287 -22.33 -4.18 3.53
CA ILE A 287 -22.98 -4.91 4.64
C ILE A 287 -24.27 -4.24 5.09
N LEU A 288 -24.34 -2.90 5.06
CA LEU A 288 -25.58 -2.18 5.36
C LEU A 288 -26.67 -2.52 4.34
N ASP A 289 -26.35 -2.53 3.04
CA ASP A 289 -27.27 -2.97 1.99
C ASP A 289 -27.80 -4.39 2.24
N LYS A 290 -26.89 -5.33 2.53
CA LYS A 290 -27.23 -6.73 2.88
C LYS A 290 -28.15 -6.83 4.10
N VAL A 291 -27.87 -6.06 5.16
CA VAL A 291 -28.69 -6.05 6.38
C VAL A 291 -30.07 -5.48 6.09
N LEU A 292 -30.17 -4.40 5.31
CA LEU A 292 -31.44 -3.80 4.92
C LEU A 292 -32.28 -4.76 4.06
N VAL A 293 -31.67 -5.51 3.15
CA VAL A 293 -32.36 -6.57 2.39
C VAL A 293 -32.94 -7.62 3.33
N VAL A 294 -32.14 -8.17 4.25
CA VAL A 294 -32.59 -9.21 5.18
C VAL A 294 -33.71 -8.70 6.09
N LEU A 295 -33.62 -7.46 6.58
CA LEU A 295 -34.65 -6.84 7.39
C LEU A 295 -35.93 -6.58 6.57
N GLY A 296 -35.80 -6.06 5.35
CA GLY A 296 -36.93 -5.80 4.47
C GLY A 296 -37.72 -7.05 4.10
N VAL A 297 -37.02 -8.15 3.81
CA VAL A 297 -37.65 -9.47 3.59
C VAL A 297 -38.34 -9.99 4.85
N ARG A 298 -37.68 -9.92 6.02
CA ARG A 298 -38.28 -10.35 7.29
C ARG A 298 -39.51 -9.54 7.69
N LEU A 299 -39.51 -8.25 7.38
CA LEU A 299 -40.63 -7.34 7.63
C LEU A 299 -41.69 -7.35 6.52
N LYS A 300 -41.54 -8.20 5.49
CA LYS A 300 -42.41 -8.29 4.31
C LYS A 300 -42.55 -6.98 3.52
N LEU A 301 -41.56 -6.09 3.65
CA LEU A 301 -41.47 -4.83 2.89
C LEU A 301 -40.84 -5.04 1.51
N LEU A 302 -40.09 -6.14 1.33
CA LEU A 302 -39.46 -6.54 0.07
C LEU A 302 -39.85 -7.98 -0.25
N GLN A 303 -40.14 -8.27 -1.51
CA GLN A 303 -40.39 -9.62 -1.99
C GLN A 303 -39.09 -10.24 -2.47
N GLU A 304 -38.79 -11.48 -2.04
CA GLU A 304 -37.56 -12.20 -2.46
C GLU A 304 -37.46 -12.38 -3.98
N ALA A 305 -38.60 -12.41 -4.68
CA ALA A 305 -38.67 -12.57 -6.13
C ALA A 305 -38.18 -11.35 -6.92
N GLU A 306 -38.19 -10.16 -6.33
CA GLU A 306 -37.79 -8.90 -6.99
C GLU A 306 -36.31 -8.55 -6.75
N LEU A 307 -35.63 -9.30 -5.88
CA LEU A 307 -34.24 -9.04 -5.54
C LEU A 307 -33.29 -9.64 -6.60
N PRO A 308 -32.34 -8.87 -7.14
CA PRO A 308 -31.32 -9.41 -8.03
C PRO A 308 -30.52 -10.50 -7.31
N ARG A 309 -30.45 -11.71 -7.88
CA ARG A 309 -29.63 -12.80 -7.32
C ARG A 309 -28.19 -12.32 -7.19
N ALA A 310 -27.67 -12.30 -5.96
CA ALA A 310 -26.36 -11.74 -5.63
C ALA A 310 -25.22 -12.51 -6.32
N SER A 311 -24.79 -12.03 -7.49
CA SER A 311 -23.55 -12.44 -8.17
C SER A 311 -22.36 -11.74 -7.51
N MET A 312 -22.01 -12.14 -6.29
CA MET A 312 -20.77 -11.68 -5.61
C MET A 312 -19.71 -12.76 -5.51
N THR A 313 -19.96 -13.93 -6.12
CA THR A 313 -19.34 -15.20 -5.73
C THR A 313 -18.60 -15.91 -6.85
N GLY A 314 -18.55 -15.34 -8.06
CA GLY A 314 -18.03 -16.02 -9.25
C GLY A 314 -16.56 -15.78 -9.58
N GLY A 315 -15.82 -14.92 -8.86
CA GLY A 315 -14.46 -14.51 -9.26
C GLY A 315 -14.41 -13.67 -10.57
N LEU A 316 -15.44 -13.77 -11.40
CA LEU A 316 -15.72 -12.92 -12.56
C LEU A 316 -16.14 -11.53 -12.08
N VAL A 317 -15.42 -10.52 -12.56
CA VAL A 317 -15.65 -9.11 -12.22
C VAL A 317 -16.90 -8.62 -12.95
N GLN A 318 -18.06 -8.77 -12.32
CA GLN A 318 -19.32 -8.20 -12.81
C GLN A 318 -19.67 -6.92 -12.06
N GLU A 319 -20.31 -5.97 -12.75
CA GLU A 319 -20.81 -4.74 -12.14
C GLU A 319 -21.89 -5.07 -11.12
N PHE A 320 -21.62 -4.78 -9.84
CA PHE A 320 -22.57 -5.00 -8.76
C PHE A 320 -23.56 -3.85 -8.67
N GLN A 321 -24.85 -4.20 -8.64
CA GLN A 321 -25.92 -3.25 -8.30
C GLN A 321 -26.38 -3.52 -6.87
N HIS A 322 -26.36 -2.47 -6.04
CA HIS A 322 -26.90 -2.49 -4.69
C HIS A 322 -28.41 -2.72 -4.73
N SER A 323 -28.93 -3.51 -3.79
CA SER A 323 -30.32 -3.97 -3.84
C SER A 323 -31.30 -2.97 -3.21
N VAL A 324 -30.89 -2.27 -2.16
CA VAL A 324 -31.71 -1.28 -1.44
C VAL A 324 -31.07 0.10 -1.50
N LEU A 325 -29.75 0.16 -1.28
CA LEU A 325 -28.99 1.39 -1.33
C LEU A 325 -28.70 1.83 -2.78
N PRO A 326 -28.47 3.14 -3.03
CA PRO A 326 -28.06 3.61 -4.35
C PRO A 326 -26.76 2.96 -4.85
N SER A 327 -26.78 2.49 -6.10
CA SER A 327 -25.56 1.98 -6.72
C SER A 327 -24.51 3.09 -6.88
N ILE A 328 -23.30 2.82 -6.41
CA ILE A 328 -22.20 3.79 -6.43
C ILE A 328 -21.50 3.71 -7.79
N SER A 329 -21.34 4.86 -8.46
CA SER A 329 -20.63 4.94 -9.74
C SER A 329 -19.13 5.26 -9.53
N PRO A 330 -18.26 4.95 -10.51
CA PRO A 330 -16.86 5.38 -10.48
C PRO A 330 -16.70 6.90 -10.29
N ALA A 331 -17.57 7.70 -10.93
CA ALA A 331 -17.55 9.16 -10.78
C ALA A 331 -17.86 9.60 -9.34
N THR A 332 -18.82 8.95 -8.68
CA THR A 332 -19.14 9.19 -7.27
C THR A 332 -17.94 8.91 -6.38
N THR A 333 -17.27 7.78 -6.58
CA THR A 333 -16.06 7.43 -5.80
C THR A 333 -14.91 8.39 -6.02
N LEU A 334 -14.71 8.86 -7.26
CA LEU A 334 -13.71 9.87 -7.58
C LEU A 334 -14.02 11.18 -6.85
N PHE A 335 -15.27 11.63 -6.88
CA PHE A 335 -15.70 12.83 -6.16
C PHE A 335 -15.48 12.70 -4.64
N CYS A 336 -15.92 11.59 -4.04
CA CYS A 336 -15.71 11.32 -2.61
C CYS A 336 -14.22 11.28 -2.26
N THR A 337 -13.40 10.65 -3.10
CA THR A 337 -11.94 10.58 -2.92
C THR A 337 -11.33 11.98 -2.96
N LEU A 338 -11.62 12.79 -3.98
CA LEU A 338 -11.09 14.15 -4.10
C LEU A 338 -11.52 15.02 -2.92
N LEU A 339 -12.80 14.96 -2.52
CA LEU A 339 -13.31 15.67 -1.37
C LEU A 339 -12.61 15.24 -0.07
N SER A 340 -12.32 13.94 0.07
CA SER A 340 -11.63 13.40 1.24
C SER A 340 -10.15 13.77 1.30
N ILE A 341 -9.52 14.17 0.20
CA ILE A 341 -8.09 14.52 0.12
C ILE A 341 -7.88 16.03 0.18
N LEU A 342 -8.85 16.79 -0.33
CA LEU A 342 -8.78 18.25 -0.47
C LEU A 342 -8.37 18.98 0.83
N PRO A 343 -8.92 18.69 2.02
CA PRO A 343 -8.52 19.41 3.24
C PRO A 343 -7.05 19.23 3.58
N ALA A 344 -6.48 18.04 3.38
CA ALA A 344 -5.07 17.77 3.63
C ALA A 344 -4.16 18.55 2.68
N VAL A 345 -4.52 18.58 1.39
CA VAL A 345 -3.79 19.30 0.35
C VAL A 345 -3.87 20.82 0.57
N VAL A 346 -5.05 21.34 0.91
CA VAL A 346 -5.25 22.76 1.25
C VAL A 346 -4.47 23.15 2.50
N SER A 347 -4.37 22.28 3.50
CA SER A 347 -3.58 22.52 4.72
C SER A 347 -2.11 22.75 4.37
N ILE A 348 -1.51 21.89 3.52
CA ILE A 348 -0.13 22.09 3.05
C ILE A 348 0.03 23.33 2.19
N TRP A 349 -0.89 23.57 1.27
CA TRP A 349 -0.84 24.74 0.39
C TRP A 349 -0.79 26.05 1.17
N ARG A 350 -1.63 26.15 2.21
CA ARG A 350 -1.67 27.33 3.09
C ARG A 350 -0.45 27.41 4.00
N ARG A 351 -0.02 26.28 4.55
CA ARG A 351 1.08 26.23 5.52
C ARG A 351 1.99 25.03 5.24
N PRO A 352 3.09 25.22 4.49
CA PRO A 352 4.07 24.17 4.26
C PRO A 352 4.78 23.85 5.59
N ARG A 353 4.29 22.85 6.32
CA ARG A 353 4.84 22.38 7.60
C ARG A 353 6.13 21.55 7.46
N GLY A 354 6.97 21.93 6.50
CA GLY A 354 8.13 21.16 6.08
C GLY A 354 7.77 19.73 5.66
N ALA A 355 8.79 18.86 5.67
CA ALA A 355 8.67 17.50 5.13
C ALA A 355 7.81 16.54 5.97
N ARG A 356 7.68 16.77 7.30
CA ARG A 356 6.75 16.00 8.15
C ARG A 356 5.29 16.34 7.84
N GLY A 357 5.00 17.60 7.50
CA GLY A 357 3.70 18.02 6.99
C GLY A 357 3.35 17.30 5.69
N PHE A 358 4.30 17.31 4.74
CA PHE A 358 4.22 16.54 3.51
C PHE A 358 3.89 15.06 3.75
N LEU A 359 4.65 14.38 4.61
CA LEU A 359 4.40 12.97 4.90
C LEU A 359 2.99 12.73 5.47
N ARG A 360 2.50 13.59 6.35
CA ARG A 360 1.10 13.50 6.84
C ARG A 360 0.07 13.68 5.75
N CYS A 361 0.26 14.64 4.83
CA CYS A 361 -0.65 14.80 3.70
C CYS A 361 -0.57 13.62 2.73
N LEU A 362 0.63 13.08 2.48
CA LEU A 362 0.81 11.86 1.70
C LEU A 362 0.01 10.70 2.29
N LEU A 363 0.07 10.50 3.61
CA LEU A 363 -0.70 9.48 4.32
C LEU A 363 -2.21 9.71 4.23
N LEU A 364 -2.67 10.95 4.33
CA LEU A 364 -4.09 11.29 4.17
C LEU A 364 -4.57 11.15 2.71
N CYS A 365 -3.72 11.42 1.72
CA CYS A 365 -4.01 11.15 0.32
C CYS A 365 -4.15 9.64 0.08
N ALA A 366 -3.16 8.86 0.52
CA ALA A 366 -3.17 7.41 0.41
C ALA A 366 -4.39 6.79 1.11
N LEU A 367 -4.68 7.19 2.34
CA LEU A 367 -5.79 6.65 3.11
C LEU A 367 -7.14 7.15 2.58
N GLY A 368 -7.24 8.40 2.10
CA GLY A 368 -8.45 8.92 1.43
C GLY A 368 -8.78 8.13 0.17
N SER A 369 -7.80 7.89 -0.70
CA SER A 369 -7.96 7.01 -1.88
C SER A 369 -8.26 5.56 -1.52
N PHE A 370 -7.65 5.03 -0.46
CA PHE A 370 -7.98 3.67 0.02
C PHE A 370 -9.43 3.57 0.53
N MET A 371 -9.88 4.61 1.25
CA MET A 371 -11.20 4.65 1.86
C MET A 371 -12.32 4.78 0.84
N PHE A 372 -12.15 5.64 -0.15
CA PHE A 372 -13.22 6.05 -1.07
C PHE A 372 -12.97 5.71 -2.54
N GLY A 373 -11.84 5.08 -2.88
CA GLY A 373 -11.49 4.75 -4.26
C GLY A 373 -12.40 3.69 -4.87
N TRP A 374 -12.50 3.73 -6.21
CA TRP A 374 -13.08 2.64 -6.99
C TRP A 374 -12.10 1.47 -7.02
N HIS A 375 -12.59 0.24 -6.82
CA HIS A 375 -11.80 -0.96 -7.06
C HIS A 375 -10.49 -1.03 -6.27
N VAL A 376 -10.56 -0.76 -4.97
CA VAL A 376 -9.40 -0.81 -4.08
C VAL A 376 -9.19 -2.24 -3.58
N HIS A 377 -7.94 -2.70 -3.60
CA HIS A 377 -7.51 -3.96 -3.01
C HIS A 377 -7.08 -3.80 -1.55
N GLU A 378 -7.30 -4.83 -0.74
CA GLU A 378 -6.84 -4.95 0.66
C GLU A 378 -5.33 -4.67 0.80
N LYS A 379 -4.52 -5.14 -0.16
CA LYS A 379 -3.05 -4.97 -0.19
C LYS A 379 -2.62 -3.50 -0.19
N ALA A 380 -3.46 -2.60 -0.71
CA ALA A 380 -3.16 -1.17 -0.80
C ALA A 380 -3.04 -0.47 0.57
N VAL A 381 -3.51 -1.09 1.66
CA VAL A 381 -3.37 -0.55 3.02
C VAL A 381 -1.89 -0.32 3.42
N LEU A 382 -0.96 -1.07 2.82
CA LEU A 382 0.49 -0.93 3.04
C LEU A 382 1.04 0.41 2.55
N LEU A 383 0.37 1.07 1.60
CA LEU A 383 0.70 2.43 1.14
C LEU A 383 0.63 3.46 2.28
N VAL A 384 -0.17 3.15 3.32
CA VAL A 384 -0.32 4.00 4.51
C VAL A 384 0.52 3.46 5.67
N ILE A 385 0.49 2.14 5.93
CA ILE A 385 1.16 1.54 7.09
C ILE A 385 2.68 1.79 7.05
N LEU A 386 3.32 1.59 5.89
CA LEU A 386 4.78 1.70 5.80
C LEU A 386 5.27 3.13 6.05
N PRO A 387 4.77 4.18 5.34
CA PRO A 387 5.28 5.53 5.59
C PRO A 387 4.83 6.10 6.96
N LEU A 388 3.71 5.62 7.53
CA LEU A 388 3.25 6.03 8.87
C LEU A 388 4.23 5.60 9.97
N SER A 389 4.97 4.51 9.78
CA SER A 389 5.99 4.06 10.75
C SER A 389 7.06 5.14 11.04
N ILE A 390 7.39 5.98 10.04
CA ILE A 390 8.34 7.09 10.20
C ILE A 390 7.82 8.11 11.21
N LEU A 391 6.53 8.46 11.14
CA LEU A 391 5.90 9.37 12.10
C LEU A 391 5.67 8.70 13.46
N ALA A 392 5.39 7.40 13.47
CA ALA A 392 5.12 6.62 14.68
C ALA A 392 6.30 6.62 15.65
N VAL A 393 7.54 6.58 15.15
CA VAL A 393 8.73 6.63 16.01
C VAL A 393 9.02 8.03 16.57
N GLU A 394 8.44 9.09 16.00
CA GLU A 394 8.68 10.47 16.43
C GLU A 394 7.57 11.01 17.34
N SER A 395 6.33 10.59 17.11
CA SER A 395 5.13 11.17 17.72
C SER A 395 4.28 10.11 18.40
N ARG A 396 3.92 10.34 19.66
CA ARG A 396 3.06 9.44 20.45
C ARG A 396 1.65 9.31 19.85
N GLU A 397 1.10 10.39 19.29
CA GLU A 397 -0.23 10.35 18.68
C GLU A 397 -0.22 9.47 17.42
N ASP A 398 0.80 9.65 16.57
CA ASP A 398 0.98 8.87 15.35
C ASP A 398 1.35 7.41 15.66
N ALA A 399 2.09 7.15 16.75
CA ALA A 399 2.38 5.81 17.24
C ALA A 399 1.10 5.04 17.60
N GLY A 400 0.15 5.69 18.29
CA GLY A 400 -1.14 5.08 18.61
C GLY A 400 -1.97 4.79 17.35
N ILE A 401 -1.98 5.71 16.37
CA ILE A 401 -2.65 5.49 15.08
C ILE A 401 -1.99 4.33 14.33
N PHE A 402 -0.66 4.27 14.31
CA PHE A 402 0.11 3.21 13.69
C PHE A 402 -0.19 1.85 14.30
N LEU A 403 -0.20 1.71 15.64
CA LEU A 403 -0.49 0.44 16.30
C LEU A 403 -1.88 -0.09 15.95
N LEU A 404 -2.88 0.81 15.93
CA LEU A 404 -4.24 0.44 15.53
C LEU A 404 -4.30 0.06 14.04
N LEU A 405 -3.83 0.95 13.16
CA LEU A 405 -3.92 0.77 11.71
C LEU A 405 -3.09 -0.43 11.22
N SER A 406 -1.88 -0.63 11.75
CA SER A 406 -1.03 -1.76 11.38
C SER A 406 -1.66 -3.08 11.82
N THR A 407 -2.12 -3.20 13.08
CA THR A 407 -2.76 -4.43 13.56
C THR A 407 -4.02 -4.75 12.77
N THR A 408 -4.89 -3.76 12.53
CA THR A 408 -6.12 -3.97 11.77
C THR A 408 -5.87 -4.23 10.29
N GLY A 409 -4.98 -3.46 9.67
CA GLY A 409 -4.66 -3.57 8.25
C GLY A 409 -3.89 -4.86 7.94
N HIS A 410 -2.96 -5.27 8.80
CA HIS A 410 -2.28 -6.57 8.67
C HIS A 410 -3.23 -7.74 8.87
N TYR A 411 -4.13 -7.69 9.86
CA TYR A 411 -5.14 -8.74 10.00
C TYR A 411 -6.05 -8.84 8.78
N SER A 412 -6.38 -7.73 8.11
CA SER A 412 -7.14 -7.76 6.86
C SER A 412 -6.42 -8.44 5.68
N LEU A 413 -5.13 -8.76 5.81
CA LEU A 413 -4.41 -9.53 4.79
C LEU A 413 -4.48 -11.04 5.04
N PHE A 414 -5.02 -11.49 6.19
CA PHE A 414 -5.12 -12.91 6.52
C PHE A 414 -5.86 -13.74 5.46
N PRO A 415 -6.98 -13.26 4.88
CA PRO A 415 -7.69 -14.03 3.87
C PRO A 415 -6.95 -14.23 2.55
N LEU A 416 -5.86 -13.48 2.30
CA LEU A 416 -5.01 -13.70 1.13
C LEU A 416 -4.31 -15.06 1.15
N LEU A 417 -4.05 -15.57 2.36
CA LEU A 417 -3.46 -16.88 2.62
C LEU A 417 -4.55 -17.79 3.19
N HIS A 418 -5.36 -18.35 2.30
CA HIS A 418 -6.53 -19.16 2.63
C HIS A 418 -6.18 -20.63 2.90
N THR A 419 -4.96 -21.04 2.60
CA THR A 419 -4.48 -22.41 2.77
C THR A 419 -4.21 -22.71 4.26
N PRO A 420 -4.66 -23.87 4.78
CA PRO A 420 -4.47 -24.21 6.19
C PRO A 420 -3.00 -24.35 6.63
N ALA A 421 -2.11 -24.73 5.71
CA ALA A 421 -0.68 -24.91 6.02
C ALA A 421 0.00 -23.60 6.44
N GLU A 422 -0.41 -22.49 5.85
CA GLU A 422 0.12 -21.15 6.11
C GLU A 422 -0.52 -20.48 7.33
N LEU A 423 -1.53 -21.08 7.96
CA LEU A 423 -2.21 -20.50 9.13
C LEU A 423 -1.25 -20.25 10.30
N LEU A 424 -0.43 -21.25 10.63
CA LEU A 424 0.55 -21.11 11.71
C LEU A 424 1.56 -20.02 11.38
N ILE A 425 2.06 -20.00 10.13
CA ILE A 425 3.04 -19.03 9.66
C ILE A 425 2.46 -17.61 9.77
N LYS A 426 1.27 -17.35 9.23
CA LYS A 426 0.67 -16.00 9.28
C LYS A 426 0.36 -15.56 10.72
N VAL A 427 -0.12 -16.46 11.58
CA VAL A 427 -0.37 -16.14 13.00
C VAL A 427 0.92 -15.81 13.73
N CYS A 428 1.98 -16.63 13.58
CA CYS A 428 3.26 -16.39 14.23
C CYS A 428 3.91 -15.08 13.76
N LEU A 429 3.93 -14.82 12.45
CA LEU A 429 4.48 -13.56 11.92
C LEU A 429 3.70 -12.34 12.42
N MET A 430 2.38 -12.43 12.47
CA MET A 430 1.52 -11.36 12.98
C MET A 430 1.78 -11.08 14.46
N LEU A 431 1.86 -12.13 15.28
CA LEU A 431 2.14 -12.00 16.71
C LEU A 431 3.54 -11.43 16.95
N MET A 432 4.56 -11.90 16.22
CA MET A 432 5.91 -11.35 16.31
C MET A 432 5.94 -9.85 15.98
N PHE A 433 5.33 -9.45 14.86
CA PHE A 433 5.31 -8.06 14.44
C PHE A 433 4.54 -7.16 15.42
N THR A 434 3.35 -7.58 15.84
CA THR A 434 2.50 -6.82 16.75
C THR A 434 3.13 -6.70 18.14
N THR A 435 3.61 -7.79 18.73
CA THR A 435 4.28 -7.76 20.04
C THR A 435 5.50 -6.85 20.03
N PHE A 436 6.35 -6.94 18.99
CA PHE A 436 7.47 -6.02 18.82
C PHE A 436 7.00 -4.57 18.69
N SER A 437 6.04 -4.29 17.81
CA SER A 437 5.54 -2.93 17.56
C SER A 437 5.02 -2.27 18.84
N PHE A 438 4.21 -3.00 19.61
CA PHE A 438 3.64 -2.51 20.87
C PHE A 438 4.71 -2.26 21.93
N THR A 439 5.63 -3.20 22.11
CA THR A 439 6.68 -3.10 23.13
C THR A 439 7.67 -1.99 22.79
N ALA A 440 8.16 -1.94 21.55
CA ALA A 440 9.13 -0.96 21.10
C ALA A 440 8.56 0.48 21.11
N LEU A 441 7.36 0.70 20.57
CA LEU A 441 6.77 2.05 20.56
C LEU A 441 6.37 2.51 21.97
N ARG A 442 5.90 1.60 22.84
CA ARG A 442 5.60 1.95 24.24
C ARG A 442 6.86 2.34 25.00
N ARG A 443 7.97 1.67 24.71
CA ARG A 443 9.28 1.99 25.27
C ARG A 443 9.78 3.35 24.75
N LEU A 444 9.70 3.59 23.45
CA LEU A 444 10.16 4.83 22.82
C LEU A 444 9.39 6.08 23.29
N HIS A 445 8.09 5.93 23.55
CA HIS A 445 7.23 7.00 24.05
C HIS A 445 6.97 6.93 25.56
N ARG A 446 7.85 6.27 26.32
CA ARG A 446 7.73 6.15 27.78
C ARG A 446 7.59 7.53 28.43
N GLY A 447 6.68 7.63 29.41
CA GLY A 447 6.40 8.88 30.12
C GLY A 447 5.39 9.81 29.44
N LYS A 448 4.95 9.53 28.21
CA LYS A 448 3.95 10.34 27.47
C LYS A 448 2.50 9.84 27.63
N GLY A 449 2.25 8.93 28.57
CA GLY A 449 0.95 8.27 28.79
C GLY A 449 0.71 7.04 27.89
N SER A 450 -0.49 6.45 27.96
CA SER A 450 -0.84 5.25 27.17
C SER A 450 -0.87 5.55 25.66
N LEU A 451 -0.33 4.67 24.81
CA LEU A 451 -0.40 4.85 23.35
C LEU A 451 -1.82 4.68 22.80
N LEU A 452 -2.59 3.80 23.44
CA LEU A 452 -3.96 3.46 23.03
C LEU A 452 -4.96 3.83 24.12
N ARG A 453 -6.18 4.15 23.70
CA ARG A 453 -7.34 4.36 24.56
C ARG A 453 -7.96 3.00 24.96
N PRO A 454 -8.66 2.91 26.10
CA PRO A 454 -9.29 1.64 26.52
C PRO A 454 -10.22 1.03 25.46
N LEU A 455 -11.01 1.85 24.76
CA LEU A 455 -11.86 1.39 23.66
C LEU A 455 -11.07 0.84 22.47
N GLU A 456 -9.90 1.43 22.18
CA GLU A 456 -9.02 0.94 21.10
C GLU A 456 -8.41 -0.41 21.49
N VAL A 457 -8.04 -0.60 22.76
CA VAL A 457 -7.57 -1.89 23.28
C VAL A 457 -8.68 -2.93 23.20
N PHE A 458 -9.90 -2.60 23.62
CA PHE A 458 -11.04 -3.50 23.54
C PHE A 458 -11.34 -3.91 22.09
N TYR A 459 -11.31 -2.96 21.15
CA TYR A 459 -11.43 -3.23 19.72
C TYR A 459 -10.31 -4.16 19.22
N LEU A 460 -9.05 -3.91 19.57
CA LEU A 460 -7.95 -4.79 19.14
C LEU A 460 -8.04 -6.20 19.74
N LEU A 461 -8.52 -6.35 20.98
CA LEU A 461 -8.80 -7.67 21.56
C LEU A 461 -9.92 -8.41 20.82
N GLY A 462 -10.91 -7.68 20.30
CA GLY A 462 -11.96 -8.26 19.47
C GLY A 462 -11.45 -8.88 18.17
N LEU A 463 -10.31 -8.43 17.62
CA LEU A 463 -9.66 -9.10 16.47
C LEU A 463 -9.29 -10.55 16.78
N VAL A 464 -8.91 -10.87 18.02
CA VAL A 464 -8.60 -12.25 18.42
C VAL A 464 -9.85 -13.12 18.36
N ALA A 465 -10.99 -12.60 18.84
CA ALA A 465 -12.26 -13.30 18.74
C ALA A 465 -12.70 -13.49 17.28
N VAL A 466 -12.51 -12.47 16.44
CA VAL A 466 -12.78 -12.55 14.99
C VAL A 466 -11.87 -13.58 14.32
N ALA A 467 -10.58 -13.63 14.67
CA ALA A 467 -9.61 -14.59 14.15
C ALA A 467 -10.00 -16.03 14.52
N ILE A 468 -10.33 -16.29 15.78
CA ILE A 468 -10.78 -17.61 16.23
C ILE A 468 -12.08 -17.99 15.50
N ALA A 469 -13.04 -17.06 15.40
CA ALA A 469 -14.28 -17.32 14.71
C ALA A 469 -14.08 -17.65 13.22
N CYS A 470 -13.26 -16.86 12.51
CA CYS A 470 -13.09 -16.96 11.06
C CYS A 470 -12.14 -18.08 10.63
N GLU A 471 -11.05 -18.31 11.36
CA GLU A 471 -10.00 -19.27 10.96
C GLU A 471 -10.18 -20.64 11.61
N VAL A 472 -10.93 -20.74 12.73
CA VAL A 472 -11.12 -22.01 13.46
C VAL A 472 -12.58 -22.42 13.50
N VAL A 473 -13.47 -21.60 14.08
CA VAL A 473 -14.86 -22.01 14.35
C VAL A 473 -15.65 -22.22 13.06
N ILE A 474 -15.66 -21.24 12.15
CA ILE A 474 -16.43 -21.35 10.91
C ILE A 474 -15.94 -22.51 10.02
N PRO A 475 -14.62 -22.69 9.77
CA PRO A 475 -14.13 -23.81 8.96
C PRO A 475 -14.42 -25.19 9.55
N LEU A 476 -14.50 -25.32 10.88
CA LEU A 476 -14.84 -26.57 11.56
C LEU A 476 -16.36 -26.79 11.72
N SER A 477 -17.16 -25.76 11.44
CA SER A 477 -18.62 -25.81 11.55
C SER A 477 -19.30 -26.16 10.21
N PRO A 478 -20.58 -26.59 10.22
CA PRO A 478 -21.38 -26.76 9.01
C PRO A 478 -21.57 -25.47 8.19
N TRP A 479 -21.28 -24.29 8.78
CA TRP A 479 -21.43 -23.01 8.10
C TRP A 479 -20.42 -22.81 6.98
N LYS A 480 -19.29 -23.54 6.95
CA LYS A 480 -18.33 -23.49 5.85
C LYS A 480 -19.00 -23.73 4.48
N HIS A 481 -19.90 -24.71 4.41
CA HIS A 481 -20.59 -25.05 3.15
C HIS A 481 -21.80 -24.17 2.88
N ARG A 482 -22.50 -23.70 3.92
CA ARG A 482 -23.69 -22.85 3.78
C ARG A 482 -23.35 -21.39 3.49
N LEU A 483 -22.26 -20.89 4.07
CA LEU A 483 -21.85 -19.48 4.06
C LEU A 483 -20.33 -19.36 3.80
N PRO A 484 -19.83 -19.81 2.64
CA PRO A 484 -18.39 -19.86 2.37
C PRO A 484 -17.68 -18.49 2.43
N PHE A 485 -18.39 -17.40 2.14
CA PHE A 485 -17.85 -16.04 2.14
C PHE A 485 -18.02 -15.30 3.48
N LEU A 486 -18.63 -15.93 4.49
CA LEU A 486 -18.86 -15.27 5.79
C LEU A 486 -17.55 -14.87 6.50
N PRO A 487 -16.49 -15.71 6.57
CA PRO A 487 -15.23 -15.29 7.18
C PRO A 487 -14.61 -14.06 6.50
N LEU A 488 -14.68 -14.00 5.17
CA LEU A 488 -14.19 -12.88 4.37
C LEU A 488 -14.95 -11.61 4.71
N LEU A 489 -16.28 -11.68 4.73
CA LEU A 489 -17.15 -10.55 5.04
C LEU A 489 -16.94 -10.04 6.46
N VAL A 490 -16.91 -10.93 7.47
CA VAL A 490 -16.71 -10.55 8.88
C VAL A 490 -15.35 -9.87 9.06
N THR A 491 -14.29 -10.44 8.48
CA THR A 491 -12.95 -9.85 8.53
C THR A 491 -12.92 -8.47 7.88
N SER A 492 -13.49 -8.33 6.69
CA SER A 492 -13.54 -7.07 5.95
C SER A 492 -14.26 -5.97 6.73
N VAL A 493 -15.47 -6.27 7.21
CA VAL A 493 -16.33 -5.32 7.94
C VAL A 493 -15.68 -4.90 9.27
N TYR A 494 -15.17 -5.87 10.03
CA TYR A 494 -14.52 -5.58 11.31
C TYR A 494 -13.27 -4.71 11.14
N CYS A 495 -12.44 -5.02 10.15
CA CYS A 495 -11.25 -4.23 9.85
C CYS A 495 -11.60 -2.84 9.31
N SER A 496 -12.66 -2.72 8.52
CA SER A 496 -13.11 -1.42 7.98
C SER A 496 -13.38 -0.41 9.08
N VAL A 497 -13.96 -0.84 10.21
CA VAL A 497 -14.19 0.05 11.37
C VAL A 497 -12.88 0.63 11.92
N GLY A 498 -11.84 -0.20 12.09
CA GLY A 498 -10.55 0.24 12.62
C GLY A 498 -9.77 1.13 11.65
N VAL A 499 -9.86 0.83 10.35
CA VAL A 499 -9.24 1.67 9.31
C VAL A 499 -9.97 3.02 9.20
N CYS A 500 -11.30 3.04 9.16
CA CYS A 500 -12.13 4.26 9.23
C CYS A 500 -11.76 5.12 10.44
N TYR A 501 -11.68 4.49 11.62
CA TYR A 501 -11.35 5.21 12.85
C TYR A 501 -9.93 5.78 12.82
N SER A 502 -8.96 5.03 12.29
CA SER A 502 -7.58 5.49 12.11
C SER A 502 -7.50 6.68 11.14
N PHE A 503 -8.28 6.65 10.06
CA PHE A 503 -8.40 7.75 9.11
C PHE A 503 -8.92 9.03 9.77
N LEU A 504 -10.01 8.92 10.54
CA LEU A 504 -10.56 10.05 11.29
C LEU A 504 -9.55 10.59 12.33
N ARG A 505 -8.84 9.71 13.04
CA ARG A 505 -7.80 10.14 14.00
C ARG A 505 -6.65 10.90 13.33
N LEU A 506 -6.18 10.43 12.18
CA LEU A 506 -5.12 11.10 11.42
C LEU A 506 -5.59 12.49 10.95
N TYR A 507 -6.84 12.59 10.51
CA TYR A 507 -7.46 13.86 10.14
C TYR A 507 -7.57 14.85 11.32
N LEU A 508 -8.02 14.36 12.47
CA LEU A 508 -8.11 15.16 13.69
C LEU A 508 -6.74 15.64 14.18
N SER A 509 -5.69 14.83 14.02
CA SER A 509 -4.32 15.23 14.35
C SER A 509 -3.81 16.36 13.44
N LEU A 510 -4.12 16.29 12.13
CA LEU A 510 -3.84 17.39 11.19
C LEU A 510 -4.56 18.68 11.62
N TRP A 511 -5.86 18.60 11.89
CA TRP A 511 -6.67 19.75 12.28
C TRP A 511 -6.19 20.40 13.59
N ARG A 512 -5.85 19.59 14.61
CA ARG A 512 -5.30 20.11 15.87
C ARG A 512 -3.97 20.81 15.68
N SER A 513 -3.14 20.29 14.79
CA SER A 513 -1.87 20.92 14.41
C SER A 513 -2.12 22.26 13.69
N ASP A 514 -3.20 22.38 12.91
CA ASP A 514 -3.68 23.63 12.31
C ASP A 514 -4.14 24.64 13.36
N CYS A 515 -4.89 24.23 14.37
CA CYS A 515 -5.34 25.13 15.43
C CYS A 515 -4.19 25.61 16.33
N LYS A 516 -3.28 24.72 16.74
CA LYS A 516 -2.13 25.11 17.60
C LYS A 516 -1.21 26.12 16.91
N ALA A 517 -1.02 25.99 15.59
CA ALA A 517 -0.22 26.94 14.81
C ALA A 517 -0.94 28.28 14.57
N LYS A 518 -2.22 28.45 14.94
CA LYS A 518 -2.96 29.71 14.84
C LYS A 518 -2.97 30.51 16.14
N GLN A 519 -2.47 29.95 17.25
CA GLN A 519 -2.31 30.69 18.50
C GLN A 519 -0.97 31.45 18.44
N PRO A 520 -0.97 32.78 18.65
CA PRO A 520 0.20 33.64 18.50
C PRO A 520 1.33 33.33 19.49
#